data_AF-A0A3M6UWZ2-F1
#
_entry.id   AF-A0A3M6UWZ2-F1
#
_cell.length_a   1.000
_cell.length_b   1.000
_cell.length_c   1.000
_cell.angle_alpha   90.00
_cell.angle_beta   90.00
_cell.angle_gamma   90.00
#
_symmetry.space_group_name_H-M   'P 1'
#
loop_
_entity.id
_entity.type
_entity.pdbx_description
1 polymer ?
#
loop_
_entity_poly.entity_id
_entity_poly.type
_entity_poly.pdbx_seq_one_letter_code
_entity_poly.pdbx_strand_id
1 'polypeptide(L)'
;MAASMIGESLESNSLSEKDSLSFEKQEESEGRRMMLFRKVMKKCLDKIMAAGSQEKFANCFSAMRDRNPAEFKSITEQLMEHLQNNIEGTLKNNKLIAKIRRPSGNPDKDVIDHVMQVKLAYKEQLKHILQQVENENEKLKDEVLPKREKLQESERRINEKTNDFGEAAEYCIENNSAVSSSLNLIKNIM
;
A
#
# COMPACT_ATOMS: atom_id res chain seq x y z
N MET A 1 20.41 -53.25 23.84
CA MET A 1 21.70 -52.97 23.17
C MET A 1 21.56 -53.52 21.76
N ALA A 2 21.21 -52.67 20.78
CA ALA A 2 22.14 -52.06 19.79
C ALA A 2 22.87 -53.12 18.93
N ALA A 3 22.92 -53.11 17.59
CA ALA A 3 22.29 -52.35 16.52
C ALA A 3 22.65 -53.07 15.18
N SER A 4 21.78 -52.93 14.17
CA SER A 4 21.94 -53.00 12.69
C SER A 4 22.81 -54.10 12.06
N MET A 5 22.26 -55.07 11.32
CA MET A 5 21.68 -55.00 9.95
C MET A 5 22.64 -54.50 8.86
N ILE A 6 23.17 -55.48 8.12
CA ILE A 6 23.81 -55.39 6.81
C ILE A 6 22.70 -55.55 5.76
N GLY A 7 22.65 -54.65 4.77
CA GLY A 7 21.82 -54.79 3.59
C GLY A 7 22.57 -54.28 2.37
N GLU A 8 22.90 -55.20 1.46
CA GLU A 8 23.26 -54.88 0.08
C GLU A 8 22.01 -54.43 -0.69
N SER A 9 22.15 -53.40 -1.52
CA SER A 9 21.71 -53.48 -2.92
C SER A 9 22.24 -52.28 -3.72
N LEU A 10 22.67 -52.62 -4.93
CA LEU A 10 23.06 -51.74 -6.02
C LEU A 10 22.02 -50.67 -6.32
N GLU A 11 22.49 -49.45 -6.59
CA GLU A 11 21.90 -48.62 -7.64
C GLU A 11 22.98 -47.71 -8.26
N SER A 12 23.31 -48.04 -9.51
CA SER A 12 24.03 -47.22 -10.45
C SER A 12 23.20 -45.99 -10.86
N ASN A 13 23.75 -44.79 -10.75
CA ASN A 13 23.33 -43.63 -11.53
C ASN A 13 24.58 -42.77 -11.81
N SER A 14 25.22 -42.99 -12.95
CA SER A 14 24.90 -42.36 -14.24
C SER A 14 25.13 -40.84 -14.22
N LEU A 15 26.36 -40.53 -14.61
CA LEU A 15 26.81 -39.29 -15.20
C LEU A 15 25.88 -38.95 -16.39
N SER A 16 25.09 -37.86 -16.34
CA SER A 16 24.61 -37.19 -17.56
C SER A 16 23.88 -35.87 -17.28
N GLU A 17 24.42 -34.79 -17.88
CA GLU A 17 23.66 -33.78 -18.63
C GLU A 17 22.50 -33.05 -17.92
N LYS A 18 22.80 -32.13 -16.99
CA LYS A 18 21.81 -31.10 -16.62
C LYS A 18 22.29 -29.65 -16.52
N ASP A 19 23.58 -29.37 -16.66
CA ASP A 19 24.06 -27.98 -16.60
C ASP A 19 24.04 -27.24 -17.94
N SER A 20 23.88 -27.95 -19.07
CA SER A 20 23.86 -27.35 -20.41
C SER A 20 22.48 -26.79 -20.82
N LEU A 21 21.39 -27.16 -20.11
CA LEU A 21 20.01 -26.87 -20.52
C LEU A 21 19.44 -25.52 -20.02
N SER A 22 20.23 -24.72 -19.30
CA SER A 22 19.78 -23.43 -18.76
C SER A 22 20.06 -22.22 -19.67
N PHE A 23 20.87 -22.39 -20.73
CA PHE A 23 21.16 -21.29 -21.67
C PHE A 23 20.10 -21.17 -22.78
N GLU A 24 19.49 -22.27 -23.23
CA GLU A 24 18.68 -22.26 -24.45
C GLU A 24 17.24 -21.73 -24.26
N LYS A 25 16.67 -21.82 -23.06
CA LYS A 25 15.29 -21.35 -22.81
C LYS A 25 15.15 -19.84 -22.58
N GLN A 26 16.24 -19.09 -22.51
CA GLN A 26 16.21 -17.64 -22.27
C GLN A 26 16.43 -16.80 -23.56
N GLU A 27 16.89 -17.43 -24.65
CA GLU A 27 17.25 -16.74 -25.90
C GLU A 27 16.05 -16.24 -26.71
N GLU A 28 14.88 -16.90 -26.64
CA GLU A 28 13.72 -16.50 -27.46
C GLU A 28 12.98 -15.24 -26.97
N SER A 29 13.15 -14.85 -25.70
CA SER A 29 12.48 -13.65 -25.16
C SER A 29 13.36 -12.39 -25.15
N GLU A 30 14.67 -12.56 -25.33
CA GLU A 30 15.64 -11.49 -25.14
C GLU A 30 16.14 -10.96 -26.50
N GLY A 31 15.60 -9.81 -26.92
CA GLY A 31 15.92 -9.21 -28.21
C GLY A 31 17.43 -9.05 -28.49
N ARG A 32 17.81 -9.01 -29.77
CA ARG A 32 19.20 -9.01 -30.29
C ARG A 32 20.23 -8.17 -29.52
N ARG A 33 19.85 -7.03 -28.97
CA ARG A 33 20.75 -6.16 -28.17
C ARG A 33 21.20 -6.83 -26.86
N MET A 34 20.31 -7.56 -26.19
CA MET A 34 20.62 -8.25 -24.94
C MET A 34 21.57 -9.42 -25.19
N MET A 35 21.37 -10.18 -26.27
CA MET A 35 22.31 -11.22 -26.69
C MET A 35 23.71 -10.66 -26.95
N LEU A 36 23.82 -9.54 -27.67
CA LEU A 36 25.11 -8.87 -27.89
C LEU A 36 25.75 -8.39 -26.58
N PHE A 37 24.95 -7.79 -25.68
CA PHE A 37 25.43 -7.36 -24.38
C PHE A 37 25.98 -8.53 -23.55
N ARG A 38 25.21 -9.62 -23.40
CA ARG A 38 25.66 -10.85 -22.71
C ARG A 38 26.96 -11.39 -23.32
N LYS A 39 27.05 -11.42 -24.64
CA LYS A 39 28.25 -11.86 -25.37
C LYS A 39 29.46 -10.98 -25.08
N VAL A 40 29.29 -9.65 -25.05
CA VAL A 40 30.37 -8.71 -24.70
C VAL A 40 30.77 -8.88 -23.23
N MET A 41 29.81 -8.99 -22.32
CA MET A 41 30.08 -9.18 -20.89
C MET A 41 30.80 -10.49 -20.60
N LYS A 42 30.38 -11.60 -21.23
CA LYS A 42 31.06 -12.89 -21.15
C LYS A 42 32.50 -12.80 -21.65
N LYS A 43 32.72 -12.21 -22.84
CA LYS A 43 34.06 -12.00 -23.38
C LYS A 43 34.95 -11.11 -22.50
N CYS A 44 34.37 -10.12 -21.82
CA CYS A 44 35.09 -9.28 -20.89
C CYS A 44 35.54 -10.08 -19.66
N LEU A 45 34.63 -10.88 -19.09
CA LEU A 45 34.93 -11.77 -17.96
C LEU A 45 36.02 -12.78 -18.33
N ASP A 46 35.91 -13.44 -19.48
CA ASP A 46 36.93 -14.38 -19.96
C ASP A 46 38.33 -13.72 -20.05
N LYS A 47 38.39 -12.46 -20.51
CA LYS A 47 39.63 -11.68 -20.56
C LYS A 47 40.19 -11.34 -19.18
N ILE A 48 39.33 -11.01 -18.21
CA ILE A 48 39.74 -10.75 -16.83
C ILE A 48 40.31 -12.03 -16.21
N MET A 49 39.61 -13.16 -16.39
CA MET A 49 40.03 -14.46 -15.87
C MET A 49 41.36 -14.91 -16.49
N ALA A 50 41.56 -14.71 -17.79
CA ALA A 50 42.81 -14.99 -18.48
C ALA A 50 43.96 -14.04 -18.10
N ALA A 51 43.65 -12.80 -17.68
CA ALA A 51 44.65 -11.86 -17.18
C ALA A 51 45.12 -12.23 -15.77
N GLY A 52 44.21 -12.73 -14.92
CA GLY A 52 44.49 -13.23 -13.58
C GLY A 52 44.86 -14.72 -13.52
N SER A 53 45.30 -15.34 -14.63
CA SER A 53 45.59 -16.77 -14.66
C SER A 53 46.58 -17.19 -13.57
N GLN A 54 46.46 -18.43 -13.10
CA GLN A 54 47.31 -18.96 -12.04
C GLN A 54 48.81 -18.80 -12.34
N GLU A 55 49.22 -18.96 -13.58
CA GLU A 55 50.60 -18.75 -14.04
C GLU A 55 51.06 -17.30 -13.84
N LYS A 56 50.25 -16.32 -14.27
CA LYS A 56 50.56 -14.90 -14.11
C LYS A 56 50.60 -14.50 -12.64
N PHE A 57 49.66 -15.01 -11.85
CA PHE A 57 49.61 -14.77 -10.41
C PHE A 57 50.81 -15.38 -9.68
N ALA A 58 51.18 -16.62 -10.03
CA ALA A 58 52.36 -17.32 -9.52
C ALA A 58 53.68 -16.61 -9.84
N ASN A 59 53.78 -15.96 -11.01
CA ASN A 59 54.95 -15.20 -11.41
C ASN A 59 55.08 -13.86 -10.64
N CYS A 60 53.96 -13.21 -10.34
CA CYS A 60 53.94 -11.97 -9.53
C CYS A 60 54.28 -12.22 -8.05
N PHE A 61 53.97 -13.40 -7.53
CA PHE A 61 54.14 -13.75 -6.11
C PHE A 61 55.03 -15.00 -5.92
N SER A 62 56.14 -15.08 -6.66
CA SER A 62 57.06 -16.23 -6.66
C SER A 62 57.57 -16.58 -5.27
N ALA A 63 57.96 -15.58 -4.47
CA ALA A 63 58.46 -15.78 -3.11
C ALA A 63 57.43 -16.41 -2.16
N MET A 64 56.13 -16.17 -2.38
CA MET A 64 55.05 -16.76 -1.59
C MET A 64 54.70 -18.16 -2.08
N ARG A 65 54.65 -18.35 -3.41
CA ARG A 65 54.46 -19.64 -4.05
C ARG A 65 55.53 -20.65 -3.62
N ASP A 66 56.79 -20.26 -3.63
CA ASP A 66 57.91 -21.18 -3.36
C ASP A 66 57.94 -21.62 -1.89
N ARG A 67 57.42 -20.80 -0.96
CA ARG A 67 57.30 -21.14 0.46
C ARG A 67 56.18 -22.13 0.75
N ASN A 68 55.04 -21.98 0.08
CA ASN A 68 53.89 -22.86 0.26
C ASN A 68 53.06 -22.95 -1.04
N PRO A 69 53.43 -23.86 -1.95
CA PRO A 69 52.82 -23.93 -3.28
C PRO A 69 51.38 -24.46 -3.23
N ALA A 70 51.05 -25.31 -2.26
CA ALA A 70 49.72 -25.90 -2.11
C ALA A 70 48.70 -24.84 -1.66
N GLU A 71 49.00 -24.11 -0.59
CA GLU A 71 48.12 -23.04 -0.09
C GLU A 71 48.02 -21.88 -1.10
N PHE A 72 49.12 -21.50 -1.73
CA PHE A 72 49.13 -20.45 -2.74
C PHE A 72 48.22 -20.79 -3.93
N LYS A 73 48.25 -22.05 -4.40
CA LYS A 73 47.34 -22.54 -5.44
C LYS A 73 45.89 -22.47 -4.97
N SER A 74 45.59 -22.96 -3.77
CA SER A 74 44.21 -22.95 -3.23
C SER A 74 43.64 -21.53 -3.12
N ILE A 75 44.43 -20.58 -2.60
CA ILE A 75 44.02 -19.17 -2.46
C ILE A 75 43.76 -18.54 -3.83
N THR A 76 44.61 -18.83 -4.82
CA THR A 76 44.46 -18.31 -6.19
C THR A 76 43.18 -18.85 -6.84
N GLU A 77 42.91 -20.14 -6.68
CA GLU A 77 41.69 -20.77 -7.21
C GLU A 77 40.43 -20.17 -6.56
N GLN A 78 40.41 -20.05 -5.23
CA GLN A 78 39.29 -19.44 -4.49
C GLN A 78 39.05 -17.98 -4.89
N LEU A 79 40.11 -17.19 -5.05
CA LEU A 79 39.99 -15.79 -5.48
C LEU A 79 39.33 -15.69 -6.86
N MET A 80 39.80 -16.50 -7.82
CA MET A 80 39.31 -16.48 -9.19
C MET A 80 37.85 -16.98 -9.27
N GLU A 81 37.52 -18.04 -8.55
CA GLU A 81 36.17 -18.57 -8.45
C GLU A 81 35.21 -17.55 -7.81
N HIS A 82 35.59 -16.93 -6.69
CA HIS A 82 34.79 -15.92 -6.02
C HIS A 82 34.57 -14.68 -6.89
N LEU A 83 35.60 -14.24 -7.62
CA LEU A 83 35.50 -13.11 -8.54
C LEU A 83 34.51 -13.42 -9.67
N GLN A 84 34.62 -14.59 -10.28
CA GLN A 84 33.72 -15.03 -11.35
C GLN A 84 32.26 -15.09 -10.86
N ASN A 85 32.03 -15.77 -9.73
CA ASN A 85 30.69 -15.97 -9.17
C ASN A 85 30.03 -14.65 -8.78
N ASN A 86 30.78 -13.71 -8.20
CA ASN A 86 30.24 -12.39 -7.84
C ASN A 86 29.85 -11.56 -9.07
N ILE A 87 30.68 -11.56 -10.11
CA ILE A 87 30.40 -10.80 -11.34
C ILE A 87 29.20 -11.41 -12.07
N GLU A 88 29.17 -12.73 -12.27
CA GLU A 88 28.06 -13.40 -12.92
C GLU A 88 26.75 -13.27 -12.14
N GLY A 89 26.82 -13.39 -10.81
CA GLY A 89 25.69 -13.20 -9.91
C GLY A 89 25.12 -11.79 -10.01
N THR A 90 25.97 -10.77 -10.02
CA THR A 90 25.54 -9.36 -10.15
C THR A 90 24.89 -9.08 -11.51
N LEU A 91 25.39 -9.69 -12.59
CA LEU A 91 24.80 -9.55 -13.92
C LEU A 91 23.43 -10.22 -14.03
N LYS A 92 23.26 -11.41 -13.42
CA LYS A 92 21.97 -12.12 -13.36
C LYS A 92 20.95 -11.41 -12.45
N ASN A 93 21.42 -10.85 -11.34
CA ASN A 93 20.58 -10.22 -10.31
C ASN A 93 20.21 -8.76 -10.60
N ASN A 94 20.53 -8.24 -11.79
CA ASN A 94 20.35 -6.84 -12.15
C ASN A 94 18.87 -6.47 -12.44
N LYS A 95 18.00 -6.74 -11.45
CA LYS A 95 16.60 -6.28 -11.35
C LYS A 95 16.48 -4.74 -11.38
N LEU A 96 17.58 -3.99 -11.25
CA LEU A 96 17.57 -2.53 -11.32
C LEU A 96 17.23 -2.00 -12.72
N ILE A 97 17.63 -2.69 -13.78
CA ILE A 97 17.39 -2.23 -15.16
C ILE A 97 15.90 -2.29 -15.52
N ALA A 98 15.17 -3.26 -14.96
CA ALA A 98 13.72 -3.39 -15.13
C ALA A 98 12.92 -2.27 -14.42
N LYS A 99 13.53 -1.57 -13.46
CA LYS A 99 12.88 -0.49 -12.68
C LYS A 99 13.03 0.90 -13.31
N ILE A 100 13.82 1.04 -14.38
CA ILE A 100 13.97 2.31 -15.09
C ILE A 100 12.74 2.52 -15.98
N ARG A 101 11.69 3.13 -15.42
CA ARG A 101 10.47 3.53 -16.13
C ARG A 101 10.87 4.51 -17.24
N ARG A 102 10.75 4.09 -18.50
CA ARG A 102 10.85 5.01 -19.63
C ARG A 102 9.50 5.68 -19.84
N PRO A 103 9.44 6.96 -20.25
CA PRO A 103 8.20 7.58 -20.69
C PRO A 103 7.53 6.67 -21.73
N SER A 104 6.22 6.53 -21.65
CA SER A 104 5.46 5.61 -22.51
C SER A 104 5.47 6.03 -23.98
N GLY A 105 5.90 7.26 -24.26
CA GLY A 105 5.86 7.87 -25.59
C GLY A 105 4.47 8.40 -25.94
N ASN A 106 3.50 8.24 -25.04
CA ASN A 106 2.19 8.87 -25.11
C ASN A 106 2.14 10.01 -24.08
N PRO A 107 2.07 11.28 -24.53
CA PRO A 107 2.11 12.43 -23.63
C PRO A 107 0.96 12.43 -22.62
N ASP A 108 -0.24 12.01 -23.01
CA ASP A 108 -1.41 11.99 -22.12
C ASP A 108 -1.19 11.04 -20.94
N LYS A 109 -0.67 9.84 -21.24
CA LYS A 109 -0.40 8.83 -20.22
C LYS A 109 0.72 9.25 -19.28
N ASP A 110 1.76 9.87 -19.82
CA ASP A 110 2.92 10.31 -19.03
C ASP A 110 2.56 11.50 -18.11
N VAL A 111 1.70 12.41 -18.58
CA VAL A 111 1.15 13.50 -17.76
C VAL A 111 0.24 12.97 -16.66
N ILE A 112 -0.63 12.00 -16.97
CA ILE A 112 -1.48 11.34 -15.97
C ILE A 112 -0.63 10.69 -14.89
N ASP A 113 0.37 9.87 -15.27
CA ASP A 113 1.28 9.22 -14.32
C ASP A 113 2.04 10.23 -13.45
N HIS A 114 2.50 11.35 -14.04
CA HIS A 114 3.19 12.41 -13.32
C HIS A 114 2.29 13.08 -12.26
N VAL A 115 1.05 13.40 -12.63
CA VAL A 115 0.12 14.14 -11.77
C VAL A 115 -0.62 13.21 -10.79
N MET A 116 -0.63 11.90 -11.02
CA MET A 116 -1.37 10.91 -10.25
C MET A 116 -1.08 10.99 -8.74
N GLN A 117 0.19 11.10 -8.35
CA GLN A 117 0.57 11.13 -6.93
C GLN A 117 -0.05 12.31 -6.20
N VAL A 118 -0.05 13.49 -6.83
CA VAL A 118 -0.67 14.70 -6.30
C VAL A 118 -2.19 14.53 -6.19
N LYS A 119 -2.82 13.97 -7.22
CA LYS A 119 -4.27 13.75 -7.22
C LYS A 119 -4.72 12.71 -6.18
N LEU A 120 -3.91 11.69 -5.94
CA LEU A 120 -4.17 10.70 -4.89
C LEU A 120 -4.10 11.35 -3.49
N ALA A 121 -3.12 12.20 -3.24
CA ALA A 121 -3.03 12.94 -1.98
C ALA A 121 -4.26 13.82 -1.74
N TYR A 122 -4.70 14.57 -2.77
CA TYR A 122 -5.92 15.38 -2.66
C TYR A 122 -7.18 14.53 -2.46
N LYS A 123 -7.29 13.40 -3.15
CA LYS A 123 -8.41 12.46 -2.96
C LYS A 123 -8.51 12.00 -1.50
N GLU A 124 -7.39 11.69 -0.87
CA GLU A 124 -7.37 11.24 0.51
C GLU A 124 -7.75 12.35 1.49
N GLN A 125 -7.24 13.56 1.28
CA GLN A 125 -7.63 14.74 2.06
C GLN A 125 -9.14 15.01 1.97
N LEU A 126 -9.71 14.98 0.77
CA LEU A 126 -11.14 15.22 0.56
C LEU A 126 -12.01 14.16 1.23
N LYS A 127 -11.59 12.89 1.18
CA LYS A 127 -12.29 11.81 1.89
C LYS A 127 -12.30 12.04 3.40
N HIS A 128 -11.17 12.44 3.97
CA HIS A 128 -11.08 12.74 5.39
C HIS A 128 -12.02 13.89 5.79
N ILE A 129 -12.03 14.97 5.00
CA ILE A 129 -12.92 16.12 5.24
C ILE A 129 -14.39 15.70 5.14
N LEU A 130 -14.75 14.92 4.12
CA LEU A 130 -16.11 14.43 3.95
C LEU A 130 -16.56 13.60 5.15
N GLN A 131 -15.73 12.65 5.59
CA GLN A 131 -16.02 11.80 6.74
C GLN A 131 -16.18 12.63 8.02
N GLN A 132 -15.36 13.66 8.22
CA GLN A 132 -15.50 14.55 9.36
C GLN A 132 -16.85 15.29 9.35
N VAL A 133 -17.22 15.87 8.20
CA VAL A 133 -18.49 16.61 8.05
C VAL A 133 -19.70 15.69 8.24
N GLU A 134 -19.65 14.47 7.71
CA GLU A 134 -20.72 13.49 7.89
C GLU A 134 -20.92 13.12 9.37
N ASN A 135 -19.82 12.86 10.09
CA ASN A 135 -19.86 12.55 11.52
C ASN A 135 -20.39 13.73 12.36
N GLU A 136 -19.96 14.95 12.05
CA GLU A 136 -20.44 16.15 12.74
C GLU A 136 -21.94 16.39 12.48
N ASN A 137 -22.40 16.20 11.25
CA ASN A 137 -23.81 16.32 10.91
C ASN A 137 -24.68 15.28 11.61
N GLU A 138 -24.23 14.04 11.70
CA GLU A 138 -24.93 12.97 12.43
C GLU A 138 -25.06 13.34 13.91
N LYS A 139 -23.96 13.76 14.54
CA LYS A 139 -23.95 14.22 15.93
C LYS A 139 -24.89 15.41 16.16
N LEU A 140 -24.87 16.40 15.27
CA LEU A 140 -25.76 17.56 15.35
C LEU A 140 -27.22 17.16 15.20
N LYS A 141 -27.53 16.24 14.29
CA LYS A 141 -28.89 15.73 14.09
C LYS A 141 -29.41 15.06 15.37
N ASP A 142 -28.60 14.21 15.99
CA ASP A 142 -28.96 13.51 17.23
C ASP A 142 -29.16 14.49 18.40
N GLU A 143 -28.46 15.61 18.43
CA GLU A 143 -28.62 16.62 19.47
C GLU A 143 -29.81 17.56 19.22
N VAL A 144 -30.04 17.95 17.96
CA VAL A 144 -31.03 18.97 17.59
C VAL A 144 -32.45 18.40 17.50
N LEU A 145 -32.63 17.19 16.96
CA LEU A 145 -33.98 16.62 16.79
C LEU A 145 -34.73 16.47 18.13
N PRO A 146 -34.15 15.89 19.20
CA PRO A 146 -34.84 15.75 20.48
C PRO A 146 -35.15 17.10 21.13
N LYS A 147 -34.26 18.09 20.94
CA LYS A 147 -34.49 19.46 21.43
C LYS A 147 -35.69 20.08 20.70
N ARG A 148 -35.79 19.88 19.39
CA ARG A 148 -36.90 20.38 18.57
C ARG A 148 -38.24 19.75 18.99
N GLU A 149 -38.25 18.44 19.25
CA GLU A 149 -39.44 17.73 19.74
C GLU A 149 -39.90 18.26 21.11
N LYS A 150 -38.98 18.43 22.06
CA LYS A 150 -39.30 19.01 23.39
C LYS A 150 -39.86 20.42 23.29
N LEU A 151 -39.31 21.23 22.37
CA LEU A 151 -39.74 22.60 22.16
C LEU A 151 -41.15 22.64 21.57
N GLN A 152 -41.43 21.80 20.57
CA GLN A 152 -42.76 21.65 19.98
C GLN A 152 -43.81 21.17 20.99
N GLU A 153 -43.47 20.23 21.87
CA GLU A 153 -44.35 19.78 22.94
C GLU A 153 -44.63 20.91 23.95
N SER A 154 -43.61 21.71 24.30
CA SER A 154 -43.79 22.85 25.19
C SER A 154 -44.67 23.94 24.58
N GLU A 155 -44.52 24.20 23.28
CA GLU A 155 -45.34 25.15 22.52
C GLU A 155 -46.80 24.70 22.52
N ARG A 156 -47.05 23.41 22.26
CA ARG A 156 -48.40 22.83 22.30
C ARG A 156 -49.06 23.04 23.67
N ARG A 157 -48.36 22.75 24.77
CA ARG A 157 -48.88 22.93 26.13
C ARG A 157 -49.17 24.38 26.47
N ILE A 158 -48.33 25.30 26.02
CA ILE A 158 -48.56 26.74 26.22
C ILE A 158 -49.80 27.17 25.44
N ASN A 159 -49.95 26.69 24.21
CA ASN A 159 -51.09 27.05 23.36
C ASN A 159 -52.41 26.50 23.92
N GLU A 160 -52.44 25.26 24.39
CA GLU A 160 -53.59 24.67 25.08
C GLU A 160 -53.99 25.50 26.31
N LYS A 161 -53.04 25.81 27.19
CA LYS A 161 -53.32 26.68 28.36
C LYS A 161 -53.78 28.08 27.97
N THR A 162 -53.20 28.65 26.91
CA THR A 162 -53.59 29.98 26.43
C THR A 162 -55.03 29.97 25.93
N ASN A 163 -55.45 28.89 25.26
CA ASN A 163 -56.83 28.69 24.84
C ASN A 163 -57.77 28.53 26.05
N ASP A 164 -57.40 27.68 27.03
CA ASP A 164 -58.20 27.50 28.26
C ASP A 164 -58.41 28.81 29.02
N PHE A 165 -57.36 29.64 29.13
CA PHE A 165 -57.47 30.97 29.75
C PHE A 165 -58.30 31.94 28.90
N GLY A 166 -58.24 31.83 27.57
CA GLY A 166 -59.11 32.58 26.66
C GLY A 166 -60.58 32.26 26.87
N GLU A 167 -60.94 30.97 26.88
CA GLU A 167 -62.31 30.50 27.11
C GLU A 167 -62.83 30.93 28.49
N ALA A 168 -62.01 30.80 29.55
CA ALA A 168 -62.38 31.25 30.88
C ALA A 168 -62.59 32.77 30.95
N ALA A 169 -61.78 33.56 30.24
CA ALA A 169 -61.93 35.00 30.17
C ALA A 169 -63.22 35.40 29.43
N GLU A 170 -63.53 34.76 28.29
CA GLU A 170 -64.78 34.97 27.56
C GLU A 170 -66.00 34.65 28.42
N TYR A 171 -66.00 33.51 29.11
CA TYR A 171 -67.07 33.13 30.05
C TYR A 171 -67.29 34.17 31.16
N CYS A 172 -66.21 34.73 31.71
CA CYS A 172 -66.30 35.78 32.72
C CYS A 172 -66.89 37.09 32.17
N ILE A 173 -66.54 37.44 30.93
CA ILE A 173 -67.07 38.63 30.24
C ILE A 173 -68.56 38.47 29.99
N GLU A 174 -68.98 37.32 29.43
CA GLU A 174 -70.39 37.02 29.14
C GLU A 174 -71.24 37.07 30.41
N ASN A 175 -70.82 36.40 31.48
CA ASN A 175 -71.55 36.42 32.75
C ASN A 175 -71.66 37.83 33.35
N ASN A 176 -70.58 38.61 33.34
CA ASN A 176 -70.64 40.00 33.82
C ASN A 176 -71.63 40.84 33.00
N SER A 177 -71.67 40.66 31.68
CA SER A 177 -72.62 41.34 30.81
C SER A 177 -74.09 40.96 31.10
N ALA A 178 -74.34 39.67 31.40
CA ALA A 178 -75.65 39.17 31.76
C ALA A 178 -76.13 39.70 33.13
N VAL A 179 -75.23 39.76 34.11
CA VAL A 179 -75.50 40.35 35.43
C VAL A 179 -75.78 41.85 35.33
N SER A 180 -74.99 42.58 34.54
CA SER A 180 -75.21 44.01 34.28
C SER A 180 -76.58 44.27 33.63
N SER A 181 -76.94 43.46 32.62
CA SER A 181 -78.23 43.53 31.94
C SER A 181 -79.40 43.26 32.90
N SER A 182 -79.26 42.26 33.78
CA SER A 182 -80.27 41.92 34.80
C SER A 182 -80.44 43.04 35.83
N LEU A 183 -79.34 43.65 36.29
CA LEU A 183 -79.37 44.80 37.19
C LEU A 183 -80.06 46.02 36.58
N ASN A 184 -79.83 46.29 35.30
CA ASN A 184 -80.50 47.37 34.58
C ASN A 184 -82.02 47.12 34.42
N LEU A 185 -82.43 45.87 34.21
CA LEU A 185 -83.83 45.50 34.16
C LEU A 185 -84.53 45.74 35.51
N ILE A 186 -83.89 45.35 36.62
CA ILE A 186 -84.41 45.57 37.97
C ILE A 186 -84.56 47.07 38.28
N LYS A 187 -83.57 47.88 37.89
CA LYS A 187 -83.62 49.35 38.04
C LYS A 187 -84.75 50.03 37.25
N ASN A 188 -85.23 49.42 36.17
CA ASN A 188 -86.34 49.95 35.38
C ASN A 188 -87.73 49.53 35.90
N ILE A 189 -87.78 48.59 36.86
CA ILE A 189 -89.02 48.08 37.46
C ILE A 189 -89.29 48.73 38.83
N MET A 190 -88.24 49.21 39.52
CA MET A 190 -88.34 50.05 40.72
C MET A 190 -88.50 51.53 40.38
#